data_AF-A0A5C7SZH4-F1
#
_entry.id   AF-A0A5C7SZH4-F1
#
_cell.length_a   1.000
_cell.length_b   1.000
_cell.length_c   1.000
_cell.angle_alpha   90.00
_cell.angle_beta   90.00
_cell.angle_gamma   90.00
#
_symmetry.space_group_name_H-M   'P 1'
#
loop_
_entity.id
_entity.type
_entity.pdbx_description
1 polymer ?
#
loop_
_entity_poly.entity_id
_entity_poly.type
_entity_poly.pdbx_seq_one_letter_code
_entity_poly.pdbx_strand_id
1 'polypeptide(L)'
;MRARSEKAPTFYDTILWLQAGSSKRRFPVAEFSGDTDMVAEGWVSLTSIDGPEIIVTRFTGTEFRSTFDGVDGYLQLEQRVNCLLGRSDLRCTWLTGSEKTDESTRIVFPDEVIRPRLLYRDILSSEGVAFEVDRTTRSVFEAHGGKVTVVN
;
A
#
# COMPACT_ATOMS: atom_id res chain seq x y z
N MET A 1 -24.39 12.10 19.85
CA MET A 1 -24.45 10.81 19.13
C MET A 1 -23.09 10.14 19.23
N ARG A 2 -22.98 9.00 19.92
CA ARG A 2 -21.74 8.21 19.95
C ARG A 2 -21.71 7.34 18.71
N ALA A 3 -20.72 7.53 17.85
CA ALA A 3 -20.49 6.66 16.70
C ALA A 3 -20.25 5.24 17.23
N ARG A 4 -21.05 4.28 16.76
CA ARG A 4 -20.79 2.86 17.00
C ARG A 4 -19.52 2.53 16.24
N SER A 5 -18.47 2.14 16.97
CA SER A 5 -17.31 1.48 16.39
C SER A 5 -17.73 0.08 15.98
N GLU A 6 -18.37 -0.05 14.83
CA GLU A 6 -18.47 -1.35 14.17
C GLU A 6 -17.06 -1.79 13.82
N LYS A 7 -16.66 -2.97 14.31
CA LYS A 7 -15.41 -3.62 13.89
C LYS A 7 -15.55 -3.85 12.39
N ALA A 8 -14.89 -3.03 11.59
CA ALA A 8 -14.90 -3.17 10.13
C ALA A 8 -14.43 -4.59 9.77
N PRO A 9 -15.03 -5.24 8.76
CA PRO A 9 -14.57 -6.53 8.29
C PRO A 9 -13.06 -6.50 7.99
N THR A 10 -12.35 -7.58 8.31
CA THR A 10 -10.88 -7.68 8.18
C THR A 10 -10.48 -7.99 6.74
N PHE A 11 -10.87 -7.13 5.79
CA PHE A 11 -10.55 -7.32 4.36
C PHE A 11 -9.09 -6.99 4.03
N TYR A 12 -8.29 -6.53 5.00
CA TYR A 12 -6.83 -6.50 4.92
C TYR A 12 -6.28 -6.91 6.29
N ASP A 13 -5.52 -8.00 6.35
CA ASP A 13 -4.81 -8.42 7.56
C ASP A 13 -3.28 -8.36 7.37
N THR A 14 -2.79 -8.30 6.15
CA THR A 14 -1.35 -8.26 5.87
C THR A 14 -0.87 -6.83 5.68
N ILE A 15 0.21 -6.48 6.39
CA ILE A 15 0.95 -5.23 6.24
C ILE A 15 2.29 -5.55 5.58
N LEU A 16 2.53 -4.95 4.41
CA LEU A 16 3.82 -4.98 3.75
C LEU A 16 4.70 -3.89 4.34
N TRP A 17 5.93 -4.24 4.69
CA TRP A 17 6.98 -3.26 4.95
C TRP A 17 7.76 -3.05 3.67
N LEU A 18 7.60 -1.87 3.10
CA LEU A 18 8.36 -1.45 1.93
C LEU A 18 9.57 -0.64 2.38
N GLN A 19 10.64 -0.71 1.60
CA GLN A 19 11.85 0.07 1.81
C GLN A 19 12.13 0.94 0.59
N ALA A 20 12.23 2.24 0.80
CA ALA A 20 12.67 3.20 -0.22
C ALA A 20 14.10 2.88 -0.67
N GLY A 21 14.31 2.77 -1.99
CA GLY A 21 15.63 2.43 -2.54
C GLY A 21 16.70 3.50 -2.26
N SER A 22 16.31 4.78 -2.27
CA SER A 22 17.21 5.92 -2.11
C SER A 22 17.65 6.15 -0.66
N SER A 23 16.69 6.11 0.27
CA SER A 23 16.92 6.49 1.69
C SER A 23 17.04 5.30 2.63
N LYS A 24 16.74 4.08 2.17
CA LYS A 24 16.58 2.87 2.99
C LYS A 24 15.53 2.98 4.11
N ARG A 25 14.74 4.07 4.11
CA ARG A 25 13.65 4.25 5.07
C ARG A 25 12.54 3.26 4.77
N ARG A 26 11.97 2.69 5.82
CA ARG A 26 10.87 1.73 5.73
C ARG A 26 9.54 2.40 6.00
N PHE A 27 8.50 1.93 5.35
CA PHE A 27 7.13 2.39 5.55
C PHE A 27 6.12 1.25 5.35
N PRO A 28 5.03 1.24 6.13
CA PRO A 28 4.03 0.17 6.08
C PRO A 28 2.96 0.47 5.01
N VAL A 29 2.47 -0.56 4.33
CA VAL A 29 1.34 -0.48 3.38
C VAL A 29 0.40 -1.64 3.65
N ALA A 30 -0.92 -1.43 3.60
CA ALA A 30 -1.85 -2.55 3.73
C ALA A 30 -1.89 -3.34 2.41
N GLU A 31 -1.68 -4.65 2.49
CA GLU A 31 -1.93 -5.54 1.36
C GLU A 31 -3.43 -5.84 1.31
N PHE A 32 -4.03 -5.55 0.17
CA PHE A 32 -5.39 -5.98 -0.13
C PHE A 32 -5.26 -7.33 -0.84
N SER A 33 -5.73 -8.40 -0.20
CA SER A 33 -5.72 -9.73 -0.79
C SER A 33 -6.48 -9.70 -2.11
N GLY A 34 -5.86 -10.21 -3.17
CA GLY A 34 -6.41 -10.25 -4.52
C GLY A 34 -7.56 -11.22 -4.73
N ASP A 35 -8.46 -11.39 -3.76
CA ASP A 35 -9.84 -11.70 -4.15
C ASP A 35 -10.26 -10.53 -5.02
N THR A 36 -10.43 -10.83 -6.31
CA THR A 36 -10.66 -9.89 -7.41
C THR A 36 -11.65 -8.79 -7.03
N ASP A 37 -12.60 -9.12 -6.16
CA ASP A 37 -13.64 -8.27 -5.62
C ASP A 37 -13.10 -7.06 -4.84
N MET A 38 -12.02 -7.15 -4.07
CA MET A 38 -11.56 -6.02 -3.25
C MET A 38 -10.79 -4.94 -4.03
N VAL A 39 -9.96 -5.38 -4.97
CA VAL A 39 -9.32 -4.46 -5.93
C VAL A 39 -10.38 -3.89 -6.87
N ALA A 40 -11.38 -4.70 -7.25
CA ALA A 40 -12.54 -4.24 -8.02
C ALA A 40 -13.46 -3.29 -7.23
N GLU A 41 -13.54 -3.41 -5.90
CA GLU A 41 -14.25 -2.49 -5.01
C GLU A 41 -13.49 -1.16 -4.80
N GLY A 42 -12.27 -1.04 -5.33
CA GLY A 42 -11.49 0.18 -5.28
C GLY A 42 -10.92 0.49 -3.89
N TRP A 43 -10.71 -0.52 -3.04
CA TRP A 43 -10.01 -0.33 -1.77
C TRP A 43 -8.53 -0.01 -2.00
N VAL A 44 -8.02 0.92 -1.20
CA VAL A 44 -6.66 1.44 -1.32
C VAL A 44 -6.17 1.93 0.05
N SER A 45 -4.85 1.93 0.23
CA SER A 45 -4.22 2.43 1.44
C SER A 45 -3.27 3.60 1.15
N LEU A 46 -3.30 4.59 2.03
CA LEU A 46 -2.33 5.66 2.10
C LEU A 46 -1.51 5.50 3.37
N THR A 47 -0.23 5.87 3.29
CA THR A 47 0.71 5.80 4.41
C THR A 47 1.18 7.19 4.75
N SER A 48 1.28 7.48 6.05
CA SER A 48 1.89 8.72 6.53
C SER A 48 3.40 8.72 6.26
N ILE A 49 3.93 9.83 5.73
CA ILE A 49 5.38 10.04 5.65
C ILE A 49 6.02 10.39 7.00
N ASP A 50 5.24 10.63 8.05
CA ASP A 50 5.72 11.08 9.36
C ASP A 50 5.79 9.93 10.38
N GLY A 51 5.00 8.87 10.22
CA GLY A 51 4.96 7.77 11.18
C GLY A 51 4.35 6.47 10.65
N PRO A 52 4.32 5.42 11.47
CA PRO A 52 3.76 4.12 11.10
C PRO A 52 2.22 4.15 11.15
N GLU A 53 1.62 4.96 10.28
CA GLU A 53 0.16 5.08 10.16
C GLU A 53 -0.30 4.75 8.74
N ILE A 54 -1.34 3.94 8.65
CA ILE A 54 -2.01 3.56 7.42
C ILE A 54 -3.47 4.05 7.47
N ILE A 55 -3.88 4.74 6.43
CA ILE A 55 -5.27 5.10 6.17
C ILE A 55 -5.80 4.21 5.06
N VAL A 56 -6.82 3.42 5.34
CA VAL A 56 -7.53 2.61 4.35
C VAL A 56 -8.79 3.34 3.92
N THR A 57 -9.03 3.43 2.62
CA THR A 57 -10.19 4.11 2.06
C THR A 57 -10.56 3.50 0.71
N ARG A 58 -11.61 4.02 0.09
CA ARG A 58 -12.00 3.66 -1.28
C ARG A 58 -11.69 4.80 -2.23
N PHE A 59 -11.32 4.45 -3.45
CA PHE A 59 -11.40 5.38 -4.58
C PHE A 59 -12.84 5.83 -4.79
N THR A 60 -13.01 7.08 -5.21
CA THR A 60 -14.25 7.46 -5.90
C THR A 60 -14.29 6.83 -7.28
N GLY A 61 -15.47 6.70 -7.89
CA GLY A 61 -15.58 6.14 -9.24
C GLY A 61 -14.79 6.94 -10.30
N THR A 62 -14.60 8.25 -10.09
CA THR A 62 -13.76 9.08 -10.98
C THR A 62 -12.28 8.80 -10.77
N GLU A 63 -11.82 8.79 -9.51
CA GLU A 63 -10.42 8.50 -9.19
C GLU A 63 -10.02 7.10 -9.67
N PHE A 64 -10.87 6.10 -9.43
CA PHE A 64 -10.62 4.73 -9.86
C PHE A 64 -10.51 4.62 -11.39
N ARG A 65 -11.35 5.33 -12.15
CA ARG A 65 -11.23 5.33 -13.61
C ARG A 65 -9.93 5.98 -14.08
N SER A 66 -9.51 7.05 -13.42
CA SER A 66 -8.27 7.76 -13.76
C SER A 66 -7.00 6.97 -13.44
N THR A 67 -7.06 5.84 -12.73
CA THR A 67 -5.90 4.95 -12.56
C THR A 67 -5.63 4.08 -13.80
N PHE A 68 -6.61 3.88 -14.68
CA PHE A 68 -6.42 3.13 -15.93
C PHE A 68 -5.65 3.93 -16.98
N ASP A 69 -5.77 5.26 -16.94
CA ASP A 69 -5.13 6.17 -17.90
C ASP A 69 -3.77 6.69 -17.42
N GLY A 70 -3.40 6.44 -16.15
CA GLY A 70 -2.14 6.90 -15.56
C GLY A 70 -2.17 6.97 -14.04
N VAL A 71 -1.38 7.89 -13.47
CA VAL A 71 -1.23 8.03 -12.01
C VAL A 71 -2.20 9.01 -11.36
N ASP A 72 -2.97 9.75 -12.16
CA ASP A 72 -3.80 10.87 -11.71
C ASP A 72 -4.83 10.44 -10.67
N GLY A 73 -5.41 9.24 -10.80
CA GLY A 73 -6.35 8.71 -9.83
C GLY A 73 -5.77 8.59 -8.42
N TYR A 74 -4.50 8.18 -8.31
CA TYR A 74 -3.80 8.10 -7.02
C TYR A 74 -3.50 9.47 -6.43
N LEU A 75 -3.16 10.46 -7.27
CA LEU A 75 -2.89 11.83 -6.82
C LEU A 75 -4.17 12.55 -6.36
N GLN A 76 -5.28 12.35 -7.07
CA GLN A 76 -6.59 12.86 -6.67
C GLN A 76 -7.04 12.26 -5.33
N LEU A 77 -6.87 10.94 -5.17
CA LEU A 77 -7.10 10.24 -3.90
C LEU A 77 -6.28 10.85 -2.76
N GLU A 78 -4.96 11.01 -2.95
CA GLU A 78 -4.07 11.63 -1.96
C GLU A 78 -4.60 13.00 -1.55
N GLN A 79 -4.91 13.86 -2.52
CA GLN A 79 -5.40 15.21 -2.26
C GLN A 79 -6.72 15.18 -1.47
N ARG A 80 -7.67 14.33 -1.88
CA ARG A 80 -8.98 14.21 -1.22
C ARG A 80 -8.83 13.76 0.23
N VAL A 81 -8.10 12.68 0.48
CA VAL A 81 -7.97 12.10 1.82
C VAL A 81 -7.19 13.03 2.75
N ASN A 82 -6.12 13.66 2.26
CA ASN A 82 -5.40 14.69 3.00
C ASN A 82 -6.31 15.87 3.35
N CYS A 83 -7.09 16.38 2.38
CA CYS A 83 -8.03 17.48 2.62
C CYS A 83 -9.11 17.08 3.65
N LEU A 84 -9.70 15.89 3.51
CA LEU A 84 -10.72 15.36 4.42
C LEU A 84 -10.23 15.28 5.87
N LEU A 85 -8.96 14.90 6.07
CA LEU A 85 -8.35 14.72 7.38
C LEU A 85 -7.57 15.95 7.89
N GLY A 86 -7.52 17.04 7.12
CA GLY A 86 -6.72 18.23 7.46
C GLY A 86 -5.22 17.97 7.50
N ARG A 87 -4.72 17.09 6.62
CA ARG A 87 -3.33 16.61 6.57
C ARG A 87 -2.69 16.95 5.23
N SER A 88 -1.38 16.70 5.12
CA SER A 88 -0.62 16.84 3.87
C SER A 88 0.48 15.78 3.71
N ASP A 89 0.54 14.82 4.62
CA ASP A 89 1.62 13.83 4.77
C ASP A 89 1.21 12.43 4.28
N LEU A 90 -0.07 12.20 3.96
CA LEU A 90 -0.54 10.89 3.48
C LEU A 90 -0.17 10.72 2.01
N ARG A 91 0.41 9.57 1.67
CA ARG A 91 0.82 9.23 0.30
C ARG A 91 0.30 7.85 -0.07
N CYS A 92 -0.12 7.71 -1.32
CA CYS A 92 -0.54 6.44 -1.88
C CYS A 92 0.65 5.77 -2.58
N THR A 93 0.73 4.46 -2.39
CA THR A 93 1.68 3.60 -3.08
C THR A 93 0.95 2.81 -4.16
N TRP A 94 1.57 2.65 -5.32
CA TRP A 94 1.08 1.78 -6.40
C TRP A 94 2.25 1.01 -7.00
N LEU A 95 1.93 -0.06 -7.74
CA LEU A 95 2.93 -0.87 -8.42
C LEU A 95 3.50 -0.09 -9.62
N THR A 96 4.82 0.06 -9.68
CA THR A 96 5.54 0.75 -10.76
C THR A 96 6.22 -0.22 -11.71
N GLY A 97 6.42 -1.48 -11.30
CA GLY A 97 6.98 -2.52 -12.14
C GLY A 97 7.30 -3.79 -11.39
N SER A 98 8.05 -4.67 -12.05
CA SER A 98 8.59 -5.89 -11.44
C SER A 98 9.96 -6.18 -12.01
N GLU A 99 10.90 -6.54 -11.13
CA GLU A 99 12.21 -7.05 -11.53
C GLU A 99 12.15 -8.58 -11.61
N LYS A 100 12.67 -9.13 -12.71
CA LYS A 100 12.96 -10.56 -12.77
C LYS A 100 14.20 -10.83 -11.92
N THR A 101 14.12 -11.81 -11.04
CA THR A 101 15.28 -12.28 -10.30
C THR A 101 16.19 -12.98 -11.30
N ASP A 102 17.35 -12.38 -11.63
CA ASP A 102 18.27 -12.92 -12.65
C ASP A 102 18.81 -14.31 -12.26
N GLU A 103 18.64 -15.28 -13.17
CA GLU A 103 18.94 -16.72 -12.99
C GLU A 103 20.35 -17.15 -13.43
N SER A 104 21.36 -16.27 -13.49
CA SER A 104 22.70 -16.73 -13.92
C SER A 104 23.48 -17.35 -12.74
N THR A 105 23.16 -18.60 -12.32
CA THR A 105 24.13 -19.64 -11.82
C THR A 105 23.52 -20.85 -11.09
N ARG A 106 22.20 -21.06 -11.01
CA ARG A 106 21.68 -22.27 -10.32
C ARG A 106 20.75 -23.09 -11.20
N ILE A 107 21.10 -24.35 -11.37
CA ILE A 107 20.15 -25.40 -11.78
C ILE A 107 19.14 -25.47 -10.63
N VAL A 108 17.99 -24.81 -10.77
CA VAL A 108 16.92 -24.81 -9.77
C VAL A 108 15.98 -25.98 -10.08
N PHE A 109 15.68 -26.77 -9.05
CA PHE A 109 14.71 -27.86 -9.12
C PHE A 109 13.29 -27.30 -9.37
N PRO A 110 12.39 -28.00 -10.09
CA PRO A 110 11.11 -27.48 -10.55
C PRO A 110 10.08 -27.07 -9.47
N ASP A 111 10.42 -27.13 -8.17
CA ASP A 111 9.50 -26.83 -7.07
C ASP A 111 9.68 -25.43 -6.44
N GLU A 112 10.73 -24.67 -6.79
CA GLU A 112 10.87 -23.28 -6.33
C GLU A 112 10.22 -22.32 -7.32
N VAL A 113 8.99 -21.90 -7.02
CA VAL A 113 8.32 -20.81 -7.73
C VAL A 113 9.09 -19.51 -7.46
N ILE A 114 9.99 -19.14 -8.37
CA ILE A 114 10.68 -17.85 -8.33
C ILE A 114 9.65 -16.76 -8.60
N ARG A 115 9.25 -16.03 -7.55
CA ARG A 115 8.35 -14.89 -7.69
C ARG A 115 9.17 -13.65 -8.09
N PRO A 116 8.68 -12.85 -9.05
CA PRO A 116 9.33 -11.61 -9.41
C PRO A 116 9.28 -10.64 -8.23
N ARG A 117 10.29 -9.78 -8.13
CA ARG A 117 10.31 -8.72 -7.11
C ARG A 117 9.44 -7.57 -7.58
N LEU A 118 8.40 -7.25 -6.81
CA LEU A 118 7.51 -6.13 -7.12
C LEU A 118 8.16 -4.79 -6.72
N LEU A 119 8.08 -3.82 -7.63
CA LEU A 119 8.50 -2.45 -7.42
C LEU A 119 7.28 -1.57 -7.20
N TYR A 120 7.37 -0.74 -6.17
CA TYR A 120 6.32 0.17 -5.75
C TYR A 120 6.82 1.61 -5.85
N ARG A 121 5.90 2.57 -5.97
CA ARG A 121 6.24 3.99 -5.84
C ARG A 121 6.71 4.29 -4.42
N ASP A 122 7.79 5.06 -4.28
CA ASP A 122 8.27 5.56 -3.00
C ASP A 122 7.35 6.69 -2.48
N ILE A 123 6.97 6.64 -1.20
CA ILE A 123 6.17 7.69 -0.57
C ILE A 123 7.01 8.95 -0.23
N LEU A 124 8.33 8.84 -0.28
CA LEU A 124 9.26 9.91 0.09
C LEU A 124 9.79 10.70 -1.12
N SER A 125 9.63 10.17 -2.33
CA SER A 125 10.13 10.77 -3.57
C SER A 125 9.21 10.40 -4.75
N SER A 126 8.81 11.38 -5.57
CA SER A 126 7.91 11.14 -6.70
C SER A 126 8.47 10.16 -7.72
N GLU A 127 9.79 10.22 -7.96
CA GLU A 127 10.52 9.36 -8.90
C GLU A 127 11.17 8.15 -8.20
N GLY A 128 10.97 8.02 -6.89
CA GLY A 128 11.58 6.95 -6.10
C GLY A 128 10.85 5.63 -6.29
N VAL A 129 11.60 4.54 -6.16
CA VAL A 129 11.07 3.18 -6.07
C VAL A 129 11.32 2.58 -4.70
N ALA A 130 10.36 1.79 -4.25
CA ALA A 130 10.42 1.00 -3.04
C ALA A 130 10.15 -0.47 -3.35
N PHE A 131 10.63 -1.35 -2.48
CA PHE A 131 10.44 -2.79 -2.61
C PHE A 131 10.09 -3.39 -1.26
N GLU A 132 9.40 -4.51 -1.30
CA GLU A 132 9.08 -5.27 -0.09
C GLU A 132 10.34 -5.83 0.56
N VAL A 133 10.44 -5.68 1.88
CA VAL A 133 11.53 -6.24 2.70
C VAL A 133 11.04 -7.12 3.84
N ASP A 134 9.77 -7.01 4.22
CA ASP A 134 9.17 -7.80 5.29
C ASP A 134 7.63 -7.77 5.18
N ARG A 135 6.97 -8.73 5.84
CA ARG A 135 5.52 -8.81 5.96
C ARG A 135 5.12 -9.10 7.39
N THR A 136 4.06 -8.46 7.84
CA THR A 136 3.51 -8.71 9.18
C THR A 136 1.98 -8.70 9.16
N THR A 137 1.36 -9.17 10.24
CA THR A 137 -0.10 -9.03 10.39
C THR A 137 -0.44 -7.64 10.93
N ARG A 138 -1.67 -7.20 10.70
CA ARG A 138 -2.21 -5.96 11.28
C ARG A 138 -2.08 -5.96 12.79
N SER A 139 -2.38 -7.08 13.44
CA SER A 139 -2.28 -7.21 14.90
C SER A 139 -0.85 -6.99 15.42
N VAL A 140 0.16 -7.52 14.72
CA VAL A 140 1.57 -7.31 15.08
C VAL A 140 1.99 -5.88 14.79
N PHE A 141 1.55 -5.29 13.67
CA PHE A 141 1.80 -3.89 13.36
C PHE A 141 1.24 -2.94 14.44
N GLU A 142 -0.02 -3.12 14.83
CA GLU A 142 -0.68 -2.33 15.88
C GLU A 142 -0.04 -2.55 17.25
N ALA A 143 0.39 -3.77 17.57
CA ALA A 143 1.11 -4.09 18.82
C ALA A 143 2.46 -3.35 18.94
N HIS A 144 3.10 -3.00 17.82
CA HIS A 144 4.35 -2.24 17.78
C HIS A 144 4.15 -0.73 17.58
N GLY A 145 2.96 -0.21 17.91
CA GLY A 145 2.64 1.22 17.84
C GLY A 145 2.21 1.72 16.46
N GLY A 146 2.02 0.82 15.50
CA GLY A 146 1.39 1.13 14.23
C GLY A 146 -0.09 1.48 14.42
N LYS A 147 -0.63 2.28 13.50
CA LYS A 147 -2.05 2.66 13.52
C LYS A 147 -2.68 2.43 12.16
N VAL A 148 -3.81 1.73 12.12
CA VAL A 148 -4.60 1.57 10.89
C VAL A 148 -5.99 2.15 11.09
N THR A 149 -6.38 3.10 10.24
CA THR A 149 -7.68 3.78 10.30
C THR A 149 -8.41 3.60 8.99
N VAL A 150 -9.70 3.23 9.03
CA VAL A 150 -10.56 3.20 7.85
C VAL A 150 -11.32 4.52 7.75
N VAL A 151 -11.32 5.15 6.57
CA VAL A 151 -12.07 6.37 6.27
C VAL A 151 -12.89 6.18 4.99
N ASN A 152 -14.15 6.62 5.03
CA ASN A 152 -15.06 6.62 3.88
C ASN A 152 -15.18 8.02 3.29
#